data_AF-A0A8H3W2T3-F1
#
_entry.id   AF-A0A8H3W2T3-F1
#
_cell.length_a   1.000
_cell.length_b   1.000
_cell.length_c   1.000
_cell.angle_alpha   90.00
_cell.angle_beta   90.00
_cell.angle_gamma   90.00
#
_symmetry.space_group_name_H-M   'P 1'
#
loop_
_entity.id
_entity.type
_entity.pdbx_description
1 polymer ?
#
loop_
_entity_poly.entity_id
_entity_poly.type
_entity_poly.pdbx_seq_one_letter_code
_entity_poly.pdbx_strand_id
1 'polypeptide(L)'
;MAPKVSAHFAFAEFINNSGYTHVGWVGIMSLYAPSYALYGTDGILHIVEEIKDAERNAPRAMVWSMIFSGITSLLSALLIAFAPGNWPEYLGADLPWIPWIIDTLKSTAGGIAFISLTIVSLNFRTPINAIFFIVAAEMAIGLVVFGSDHAFEAIVSLGGVAIQIGYLIPVIMLLVSGRDCLPDNSAVSLGRFGKPINIASAIWSSLIIIMLCFPLYVPVTASSILNMNWAVLIIGALVLIILVDWVARGRFYYSL
;
A
#
# COMPACT_ATOMS: atom_id res chain seq x y z
N MET A 1 -3.08 -28.85 10.70
CA MET A 1 -3.43 -27.61 11.43
C MET A 1 -2.17 -27.11 12.12
N ALA A 2 -1.79 -25.87 11.83
CA ALA A 2 -0.67 -25.21 12.48
C ALA A 2 -0.92 -25.10 14.01
N PRO A 3 0.13 -25.18 14.84
CA PRO A 3 -0.01 -25.04 16.29
C PRO A 3 -0.57 -23.66 16.64
N LYS A 4 -1.50 -23.64 17.60
CA LYS A 4 -2.14 -22.41 18.07
C LYS A 4 -1.31 -21.76 19.17
N VAL A 5 -1.24 -20.44 19.16
CA VAL A 5 -0.59 -19.65 20.22
C VAL A 5 -1.60 -19.11 21.23
N SER A 6 -1.12 -18.64 22.38
CA SER A 6 -1.96 -18.06 23.43
C SER A 6 -2.49 -16.69 23.01
N ALA A 7 -3.65 -16.28 23.54
CA ALA A 7 -4.19 -14.93 23.29
C ALA A 7 -3.27 -13.82 23.81
N HIS A 8 -2.48 -14.09 24.86
CA HIS A 8 -1.48 -13.15 25.35
C HIS A 8 -0.37 -12.93 24.32
N PHE A 9 0.15 -14.01 23.74
CA PHE A 9 1.12 -13.93 22.64
C PHE A 9 0.53 -13.16 21.45
N ALA A 10 -0.71 -13.48 21.06
CA ALA A 10 -1.35 -12.88 19.89
C ALA A 10 -1.66 -11.37 20.02
N PHE A 11 -1.96 -10.87 21.22
CA PHE A 11 -2.42 -9.49 21.41
C PHE A 11 -1.49 -8.59 22.24
N ALA A 12 -0.68 -9.15 23.12
CA ALA A 12 0.10 -8.39 24.10
C ALA A 12 1.61 -8.49 23.89
N GLU A 13 2.09 -9.50 23.16
CA GLU A 13 3.52 -9.63 22.90
C GLU A 13 3.95 -8.72 21.75
N PHE A 14 4.90 -7.82 22.04
CA PHE A 14 5.45 -6.89 21.05
C PHE A 14 6.83 -7.38 20.59
N ILE A 15 6.90 -7.83 19.34
CA ILE A 15 8.13 -8.35 18.73
C ILE A 15 8.75 -7.23 17.88
N ASN A 16 9.97 -6.81 18.23
CA ASN A 16 10.71 -5.81 17.47
C ASN A 16 11.91 -6.44 16.74
N ASN A 17 11.74 -6.63 15.43
CA ASN A 17 12.79 -7.12 14.53
C ASN A 17 13.35 -6.02 13.60
N SER A 18 12.95 -4.77 13.83
CA SER A 18 13.32 -3.64 12.97
C SER A 18 14.72 -3.11 13.25
N GLY A 19 15.30 -3.41 14.43
CA GLY A 19 16.56 -2.85 14.91
C GLY A 19 16.45 -1.44 15.51
N TYR A 20 15.30 -0.76 15.39
CA TYR A 20 15.09 0.53 16.05
C TYR A 20 14.97 0.35 17.56
N THR A 21 15.56 1.29 18.31
CA THR A 21 15.53 1.27 19.78
C THR A 21 14.22 1.81 20.35
N HIS A 22 13.57 2.76 19.65
CA HIS A 22 12.37 3.42 20.15
C HIS A 22 11.10 2.63 19.81
N VAL A 23 10.55 1.93 20.81
CA VAL A 23 9.36 1.07 20.68
C VAL A 23 8.17 1.81 20.08
N GLY A 24 7.95 3.07 20.46
CA GLY A 24 6.84 3.86 19.92
C GLY A 24 6.94 4.12 18.41
N TRP A 25 8.17 4.24 17.89
CA TRP A 25 8.39 4.40 16.45
C TRP A 25 8.12 3.09 15.72
N VAL A 26 8.61 1.97 16.26
CA VAL A 26 8.33 0.64 15.71
C VAL A 26 6.83 0.34 15.72
N GLY A 27 6.12 0.75 16.77
CA GLY A 27 4.66 0.67 16.84
C GLY A 27 3.96 1.44 15.73
N ILE A 28 4.38 2.68 15.45
CA ILE A 28 3.86 3.47 14.33
C ILE A 28 4.19 2.78 12.99
N MET A 29 5.43 2.34 12.80
CA MET A 29 5.86 1.63 11.59
C MET A 29 5.10 0.33 11.36
N SER A 30 4.65 -0.35 12.41
CA SER A 30 3.87 -1.60 12.29
C SER A 30 2.52 -1.40 11.60
N LEU A 31 1.98 -0.17 11.58
CA LEU A 31 0.73 0.17 10.90
C LEU A 31 0.87 0.26 9.37
N TYR A 32 2.10 0.29 8.88
CA TYR A 32 2.43 0.38 7.46
C TYR A 32 1.89 -0.82 6.68
N ALA A 33 2.32 -2.04 7.02
CA ALA A 33 1.97 -3.23 6.25
C ALA A 33 0.45 -3.51 6.21
N PRO A 34 -0.29 -3.36 7.32
CA PRO A 34 -1.75 -3.48 7.30
C PRO A 34 -2.46 -2.44 6.43
N SER A 35 -1.86 -1.26 6.21
CA SER A 35 -2.49 -0.21 5.39
C SER A 35 -2.63 -0.61 3.93
N TYR A 36 -1.71 -1.43 3.40
CA TYR A 36 -1.78 -1.96 2.03
C TYR A 36 -3.01 -2.81 1.76
N ALA A 37 -3.59 -3.45 2.78
CA ALA A 37 -4.79 -4.26 2.62
C ALA A 37 -6.03 -3.44 2.20
N LEU A 38 -5.97 -2.11 2.35
CA LEU A 38 -7.08 -1.20 2.05
C LEU A 38 -6.84 -0.37 0.77
N TYR A 39 -5.73 -0.60 0.07
CA TYR A 39 -5.41 0.08 -1.19
C TYR A 39 -6.25 -0.47 -2.36
N GLY A 40 -6.40 0.33 -3.41
CA GLY A 40 -7.04 -0.10 -4.66
C GLY A 40 -8.56 0.06 -4.72
N THR A 41 -9.20 0.61 -3.68
CA THR A 41 -10.65 0.91 -3.70
C THR A 41 -11.03 1.98 -4.73
N ASP A 42 -10.08 2.82 -5.10
CA ASP A 42 -10.15 3.81 -6.17
C ASP A 42 -10.19 3.18 -7.57
N GLY A 43 -9.93 1.88 -7.71
CA GLY A 43 -10.02 1.18 -9.00
C GLY A 43 -11.39 1.33 -9.67
N ILE A 44 -12.46 1.53 -8.89
CA ILE A 44 -13.82 1.80 -9.39
C ILE A 44 -13.87 3.12 -10.18
N LEU A 45 -13.04 4.11 -9.83
CA LEU A 45 -12.98 5.40 -10.50
C LEU A 45 -12.45 5.28 -11.94
N HIS A 46 -11.64 4.27 -12.24
CA HIS A 46 -11.13 4.04 -13.60
C HIS A 46 -12.16 3.50 -14.57
N ILE A 47 -13.26 2.93 -14.06
CA ILE A 47 -14.36 2.39 -14.86
C ILE A 47 -15.67 3.13 -14.59
N VAL A 48 -15.60 4.32 -13.97
CA VAL A 48 -16.77 5.07 -13.52
C VAL A 48 -17.71 5.42 -14.68
N GLU A 49 -17.16 5.65 -15.87
CA GLU A 49 -17.90 5.98 -17.09
C GLU A 49 -18.74 4.80 -17.61
N GLU A 50 -18.39 3.56 -17.26
CA GLU A 50 -19.12 2.35 -17.65
C GLU A 50 -20.19 1.94 -16.62
N ILE A 51 -20.23 2.61 -15.46
CA ILE A 51 -21.17 2.31 -14.37
C ILE A 51 -22.50 3.01 -14.63
N LYS A 52 -23.59 2.24 -14.68
CA LYS A 52 -24.95 2.78 -14.65
C LYS A 52 -25.17 3.57 -13.36
N ASP A 53 -25.72 4.78 -13.44
CA ASP A 53 -25.94 5.68 -12.29
C ASP A 53 -24.68 5.87 -11.43
N ALA A 54 -23.54 6.16 -12.09
CA ALA A 54 -22.22 6.28 -11.47
C ALA A 54 -22.19 7.19 -10.23
N GLU A 55 -22.91 8.30 -10.24
CA GLU A 55 -23.03 9.23 -9.10
C GLU A 55 -23.48 8.56 -7.79
N ARG A 56 -24.23 7.46 -7.89
CA ARG A 56 -24.72 6.69 -6.74
C ARG A 56 -23.99 5.37 -6.55
N ASN A 57 -23.74 4.66 -7.64
CA ASN A 57 -23.23 3.31 -7.58
C ASN A 57 -21.72 3.26 -7.34
N ALA A 58 -20.94 4.19 -7.89
CA ALA A 58 -19.50 4.26 -7.64
C ALA A 58 -19.16 4.50 -6.15
N PRO A 59 -19.68 5.56 -5.48
CA PRO A 59 -19.36 5.79 -4.07
C PRO A 59 -19.87 4.67 -3.15
N ARG A 60 -21.03 4.05 -3.45
CA ARG A 60 -21.50 2.88 -2.69
C ARG A 60 -20.59 1.66 -2.88
N ALA A 61 -20.17 1.39 -4.11
CA ALA A 61 -19.27 0.29 -4.41
C ALA A 61 -17.92 0.46 -3.70
N MET A 62 -17.38 1.69 -3.63
CA MET A 62 -16.16 2.00 -2.87
C MET A 62 -16.32 1.74 -1.37
N VAL A 63 -17.45 2.13 -0.77
CA VAL A 63 -17.71 1.88 0.65
C VAL A 63 -17.84 0.37 0.93
N TRP A 64 -18.60 -0.36 0.11
CA TRP A 64 -18.79 -1.79 0.30
C TRP A 64 -17.50 -2.59 0.05
N SER A 65 -16.70 -2.22 -0.94
CA SER A 65 -15.40 -2.87 -1.19
C SER A 65 -14.46 -2.66 -0.01
N MET A 66 -14.43 -1.44 0.57
CA MET A 66 -13.66 -1.15 1.78
C MET A 66 -14.13 -1.97 2.99
N ILE A 67 -15.45 -2.08 3.22
CA ILE A 67 -16.00 -2.88 4.32
C ILE A 67 -15.64 -4.36 4.15
N PHE A 68 -15.83 -4.91 2.95
CA PHE A 68 -15.53 -6.31 2.69
C PHE A 68 -14.04 -6.60 2.83
N SER A 69 -13.18 -5.75 2.25
CA SER A 69 -11.72 -5.85 2.40
C SER A 69 -11.27 -5.72 3.85
N GLY A 70 -11.85 -4.79 4.60
CA GLY A 70 -11.54 -4.60 6.02
C GLY A 70 -11.89 -5.83 6.86
N ILE A 71 -13.06 -6.44 6.63
CA ILE A 71 -13.48 -7.66 7.33
C ILE A 71 -12.58 -8.84 6.96
N THR A 72 -12.31 -9.07 5.67
CA THR A 72 -11.46 -10.19 5.25
C THR A 72 -10.03 -10.03 5.71
N SER A 73 -9.48 -8.81 5.67
CA SER A 73 -8.16 -8.47 6.20
C SER A 73 -8.08 -8.71 7.71
N LEU A 74 -9.07 -8.23 8.48
CA LEU A 74 -9.11 -8.45 9.92
C LEU A 74 -9.19 -9.94 10.29
N LEU A 75 -10.03 -10.71 9.60
CA LEU A 75 -10.13 -12.16 9.82
C LEU A 75 -8.83 -12.88 9.48
N SER A 76 -8.17 -12.48 8.39
CA SER A 76 -6.89 -13.04 7.98
C SER A 76 -5.77 -12.71 8.98
N ALA A 77 -5.73 -11.46 9.47
CA ALA A 77 -4.78 -11.01 10.49
C ALA A 77 -4.98 -11.78 11.80
N LEU A 78 -6.23 -11.98 12.26
CA LEU A 78 -6.52 -12.79 13.44
C LEU A 78 -6.11 -14.26 13.23
N LEU A 79 -6.37 -14.81 12.04
CA LEU A 79 -6.00 -16.18 11.73
C LEU A 79 -4.47 -16.39 11.80
N ILE A 80 -3.70 -15.48 11.20
CA ILE A 80 -2.23 -15.53 11.26
C ILE A 80 -1.72 -15.29 12.69
N ALA A 81 -2.32 -14.35 13.43
CA ALA A 81 -1.94 -14.07 14.82
C ALA A 81 -2.13 -15.28 15.75
N PHE A 82 -3.19 -16.07 15.55
CA PHE A 82 -3.47 -17.26 16.37
C PHE A 82 -2.82 -18.54 15.84
N ALA A 83 -2.45 -18.58 14.57
CA ALA A 83 -1.78 -19.72 13.92
C ALA A 83 -0.52 -19.27 13.16
N PRO A 84 0.48 -18.68 13.84
CA PRO A 84 1.65 -18.11 13.18
C PRO A 84 2.61 -19.18 12.62
N GLY A 85 2.47 -20.45 13.01
CA GLY A 85 3.37 -21.53 12.57
C GLY A 85 4.82 -21.29 13.00
N ASN A 86 5.78 -21.75 12.20
CA ASN A 86 7.20 -21.44 12.39
C ASN A 86 7.56 -20.06 11.83
N TRP A 87 6.89 -19.01 12.30
CA TRP A 87 7.05 -17.64 11.79
C TRP A 87 8.49 -17.11 11.75
N PRO A 88 9.44 -17.49 12.65
CA PRO A 88 10.81 -17.02 12.53
C PRO A 88 11.49 -17.50 11.24
N GLU A 89 11.14 -18.69 10.75
CA GLU A 89 11.62 -19.22 9.47
C GLU A 89 10.97 -18.49 8.29
N TYR A 90 9.67 -18.18 8.40
CA TYR A 90 8.93 -17.50 7.32
C TYR A 90 9.40 -16.06 7.09
N LEU A 91 9.89 -15.37 8.13
CA LEU A 91 10.41 -14.00 8.00
C LEU A 91 11.65 -13.90 7.10
N GLY A 92 12.37 -15.01 6.86
CA GLY A 92 13.50 -15.05 5.95
C GLY A 92 13.12 -15.26 4.49
N ALA A 93 11.83 -15.51 4.19
CA ALA A 93 11.36 -15.70 2.83
C ALA A 93 10.89 -14.36 2.22
N ASP A 94 11.12 -14.16 0.92
CA ASP A 94 10.68 -12.97 0.19
C ASP A 94 9.15 -12.77 0.26
N LEU A 95 8.41 -13.88 0.31
CA LEU A 95 6.96 -13.92 0.45
C LEU A 95 6.57 -14.86 1.60
N PRO A 96 6.58 -14.38 2.88
CA PRO A 96 6.39 -15.21 4.08
C PRO A 96 5.07 -16.00 4.12
N TRP A 97 4.05 -15.53 3.40
CA TRP A 97 2.74 -16.17 3.35
C TRP A 97 2.74 -17.49 2.56
N ILE A 98 3.66 -17.68 1.60
CA ILE A 98 3.78 -18.92 0.81
C ILE A 98 4.21 -20.12 1.68
N PRO A 99 5.38 -20.08 2.36
CA PRO A 99 5.80 -21.18 3.23
C PRO A 99 4.81 -21.39 4.38
N TRP A 100 4.20 -20.32 4.90
CA TRP A 100 3.16 -20.42 5.93
C TRP A 100 1.93 -21.22 5.46
N ILE A 101 1.42 -21.00 4.23
CA ILE A 101 0.29 -21.78 3.69
C ILE A 101 0.67 -23.25 3.51
N ILE A 102 1.86 -23.53 2.95
CA ILE A 102 2.33 -24.89 2.69
C ILE A 102 2.45 -25.67 4.01
N ASP A 103 3.04 -25.08 5.03
CA ASP A 103 3.20 -25.71 6.34
C ASP A 103 1.85 -25.87 7.06
N THR A 104 0.98 -24.88 6.98
CA THR A 104 -0.37 -24.94 7.57
C THR A 104 -1.20 -26.10 7.00
N LEU A 105 -1.10 -26.31 5.68
CA LEU A 105 -1.75 -27.41 4.96
C LEU A 105 -1.02 -28.75 5.10
N LYS A 106 0.24 -28.74 5.58
CA LYS A 106 1.13 -29.91 5.64
C LYS A 106 1.25 -30.62 4.29
N SER A 107 1.14 -29.87 3.20
CA SER A 107 1.12 -30.40 1.84
C SER A 107 1.56 -29.34 0.83
N THR A 108 2.68 -29.59 0.16
CA THR A 108 3.18 -28.73 -0.93
C THR A 108 2.18 -28.65 -2.08
N ALA A 109 1.59 -29.79 -2.47
CA ALA A 109 0.58 -29.83 -3.53
C ALA A 109 -0.69 -29.06 -3.13
N GLY A 110 -1.12 -29.17 -1.88
CA GLY A 110 -2.26 -28.42 -1.35
C GLY A 110 -2.00 -26.91 -1.32
N GLY A 111 -0.80 -26.49 -0.89
CA GLY A 111 -0.39 -25.08 -0.89
C GLY A 111 -0.34 -24.49 -2.29
N ILE A 112 0.30 -25.17 -3.24
CA ILE A 112 0.35 -24.73 -4.65
C ILE A 112 -1.06 -24.64 -5.24
N ALA A 113 -1.94 -25.62 -4.98
CA ALA A 113 -3.31 -25.59 -5.45
C ALA A 113 -4.09 -24.40 -4.88
N PHE A 114 -3.94 -24.11 -3.58
CA PHE A 114 -4.58 -22.96 -2.93
C PHE A 114 -4.09 -21.63 -3.50
N ILE A 115 -2.77 -21.48 -3.68
CA ILE A 115 -2.16 -20.29 -4.28
C ILE A 115 -2.67 -20.09 -5.71
N SER A 116 -2.62 -21.14 -6.52
CA SER A 116 -3.08 -21.11 -7.92
C SER A 116 -4.56 -20.76 -8.00
N LEU A 117 -5.39 -21.36 -7.15
CA LEU A 117 -6.82 -21.07 -7.11
C LEU A 117 -7.10 -19.61 -6.72
N THR A 118 -6.35 -19.07 -5.76
CA THR A 118 -6.46 -17.68 -5.34
C THR A 118 -6.11 -16.73 -6.49
N ILE A 119 -4.97 -16.97 -7.16
CA ILE A 119 -4.53 -16.16 -8.30
C ILE A 119 -5.56 -16.23 -9.44
N VAL A 120 -6.03 -17.43 -9.81
CA VAL A 120 -7.02 -17.60 -10.89
C VAL A 120 -8.36 -16.92 -10.53
N SER A 121 -8.79 -17.01 -9.26
CA SER A 121 -10.05 -16.41 -8.82
C SER A 121 -9.99 -14.88 -8.82
N LEU A 122 -8.84 -14.29 -8.46
CA LEU A 122 -8.63 -12.84 -8.52
C LEU A 122 -8.56 -12.31 -9.96
N ASN A 123 -8.14 -13.15 -10.91
CA ASN A 123 -8.02 -12.80 -12.33
C ASN A 123 -9.19 -13.35 -13.18
N PHE A 124 -10.31 -13.70 -12.55
CA PHE A 124 -11.45 -14.25 -13.28
C PHE A 124 -12.10 -13.17 -14.15
N ARG A 125 -12.08 -13.37 -15.48
CA ARG A 125 -12.58 -12.45 -16.54
C ARG A 125 -11.72 -11.21 -16.82
N THR A 126 -10.48 -11.15 -16.35
CA THR A 126 -9.56 -10.09 -16.75
C THR A 126 -9.04 -10.30 -18.18
N PRO A 127 -8.83 -9.24 -18.97
CA PRO A 127 -8.31 -9.36 -20.33
C PRO A 127 -6.87 -9.88 -20.32
N ILE A 128 -6.69 -11.17 -20.67
CA ILE A 128 -5.40 -11.89 -20.64
C ILE A 128 -4.31 -11.15 -21.43
N ASN A 129 -4.65 -10.54 -22.57
CA ASN A 129 -3.70 -9.78 -23.38
C ASN A 129 -3.14 -8.56 -22.64
N ALA A 130 -3.97 -7.89 -21.83
CA ALA A 130 -3.52 -6.76 -21.02
C ALA A 130 -2.60 -7.23 -19.89
N ILE A 131 -2.89 -8.40 -19.29
CA ILE A 131 -2.01 -9.02 -18.29
C ILE A 131 -0.63 -9.29 -18.90
N PHE A 132 -0.55 -9.96 -20.05
CA PHE A 132 0.74 -10.22 -20.69
C PHE A 132 1.50 -8.95 -21.03
N PHE A 133 0.80 -7.90 -21.47
CA PHE A 133 1.41 -6.60 -21.73
C PHE A 133 1.99 -5.97 -20.46
N ILE A 134 1.22 -5.92 -19.37
CA ILE A 134 1.67 -5.40 -18.07
C ILE A 134 2.85 -6.21 -17.55
N VAL A 135 2.76 -7.54 -17.57
CA VAL A 135 3.85 -8.42 -17.13
C VAL A 135 5.11 -8.18 -17.96
N ALA A 136 5.00 -8.05 -19.29
CA ALA A 136 6.15 -7.76 -20.14
C ALA A 136 6.77 -6.39 -19.83
N ALA A 137 5.95 -5.37 -19.56
CA ALA A 137 6.41 -4.05 -19.15
C ALA A 137 7.11 -4.09 -17.77
N GLU A 138 6.54 -4.80 -16.80
CA GLU A 138 7.16 -4.99 -15.48
C GLU A 138 8.46 -5.78 -15.56
N MET A 139 8.52 -6.83 -16.38
CA MET A 139 9.76 -7.56 -16.63
C MET A 139 10.82 -6.66 -17.25
N ALA A 140 10.45 -5.77 -18.17
CA ALA A 140 11.38 -4.82 -18.78
C ALA A 140 11.94 -3.81 -17.76
N ILE A 141 11.10 -3.31 -16.85
CA ILE A 141 11.55 -2.47 -15.72
C ILE A 141 12.43 -3.30 -14.77
N GLY A 142 12.06 -4.56 -14.53
CA GLY A 142 12.83 -5.51 -13.72
C GLY A 142 14.23 -5.78 -14.26
N LEU A 143 14.48 -5.65 -15.57
CA LEU A 143 15.81 -5.78 -16.15
C LEU A 143 16.83 -4.78 -15.55
N VAL A 144 16.37 -3.68 -14.96
CA VAL A 144 17.23 -2.73 -14.24
C VAL A 144 18.03 -3.42 -13.13
N VAL A 145 17.49 -4.47 -12.52
CA VAL A 145 18.17 -5.23 -11.46
C VAL A 145 19.50 -5.83 -11.94
N PHE A 146 19.61 -6.25 -13.21
CA PHE A 146 20.86 -6.79 -13.76
C PHE A 146 21.98 -5.75 -13.84
N GLY A 147 21.62 -4.46 -13.92
CA GLY A 147 22.57 -3.36 -13.92
C GLY A 147 22.91 -2.89 -12.50
N SER A 148 21.91 -2.80 -11.63
CA SER A 148 22.10 -2.36 -10.24
C SER A 148 20.89 -2.70 -9.36
N ASP A 149 21.13 -3.50 -8.32
CA ASP A 149 20.14 -3.74 -7.26
C ASP A 149 19.70 -2.44 -6.59
N HIS A 150 20.62 -1.49 -6.38
CA HIS A 150 20.31 -0.18 -5.79
C HIS A 150 19.37 0.65 -6.66
N ALA A 151 19.55 0.63 -7.98
CA ALA A 151 18.66 1.34 -8.89
C ALA A 151 17.25 0.74 -8.87
N PHE A 152 17.17 -0.60 -8.82
CA PHE A 152 15.89 -1.30 -8.71
C PHE A 152 15.15 -0.97 -7.41
N GLU A 153 15.83 -1.10 -6.25
CA GLU A 153 15.24 -0.77 -4.94
C GLU A 153 14.79 0.69 -4.84
N ALA A 154 15.51 1.60 -5.50
CA ALA A 154 15.13 3.01 -5.52
C ALA A 154 13.83 3.25 -6.33
N ILE A 155 13.63 2.54 -7.44
CA ILE A 155 12.38 2.58 -8.20
C ILE A 155 11.21 2.02 -7.37
N VAL A 156 11.41 0.88 -6.71
CA VAL A 156 10.39 0.26 -5.84
C VAL A 156 9.99 1.21 -4.70
N SER A 157 10.98 1.81 -4.03
CA SER A 157 10.77 2.77 -2.94
C SER A 157 9.98 4.01 -3.40
N LEU A 158 10.29 4.55 -4.59
CA LEU A 158 9.58 5.69 -5.17
C LEU A 158 8.10 5.38 -5.40
N GLY A 159 7.79 4.20 -5.93
CA GLY A 159 6.42 3.80 -6.29
C GLY A 159 5.45 3.93 -5.11
N GLY A 160 5.85 3.43 -3.93
CA GLY A 160 5.03 3.51 -2.72
C GLY A 160 4.70 4.95 -2.31
N VAL A 161 5.71 5.83 -2.28
CA VAL A 161 5.49 7.23 -1.87
C VAL A 161 4.71 8.00 -2.93
N ALA A 162 4.99 7.79 -4.22
CA ALA A 162 4.32 8.49 -5.31
C ALA A 162 2.80 8.21 -5.29
N ILE A 163 2.40 6.95 -5.08
CA ILE A 163 1.00 6.57 -4.92
C ILE A 163 0.36 7.31 -3.74
N GLN A 164 1.04 7.33 -2.58
CA GLN A 164 0.48 7.96 -1.39
C GLN A 164 0.38 9.50 -1.52
N ILE A 165 1.32 10.15 -2.22
CA ILE A 165 1.23 11.57 -2.59
C ILE A 165 0.01 11.79 -3.50
N GLY A 166 -0.20 10.91 -4.49
CA GLY A 166 -1.37 10.93 -5.36
C GLY A 166 -2.70 10.90 -4.61
N TYR A 167 -2.78 10.13 -3.53
CA TYR A 167 -3.96 10.10 -2.65
C TYR A 167 -4.08 11.32 -1.73
N LEU A 168 -2.97 11.94 -1.33
CA LEU A 168 -2.99 13.12 -0.47
C LEU A 168 -3.46 14.38 -1.22
N ILE A 169 -3.04 14.56 -2.47
CA ILE A 169 -3.34 15.76 -3.28
C ILE A 169 -4.84 16.11 -3.32
N PRO A 170 -5.76 15.21 -3.73
CA PRO A 170 -7.18 15.53 -3.82
C PRO A 170 -7.80 15.85 -2.45
N VAL A 171 -7.31 15.22 -1.37
CA VAL A 171 -7.77 15.52 -0.01
C VAL A 171 -7.37 16.94 0.40
N ILE A 172 -6.12 17.34 0.12
CA ILE A 172 -5.64 18.71 0.38
C ILE A 172 -6.41 19.72 -0.46
N MET A 173 -6.61 19.45 -1.76
CA MET A 173 -7.40 20.33 -2.62
C MET A 173 -8.81 20.53 -2.08
N LEU A 174 -9.48 19.48 -1.61
CA LEU A 174 -10.81 19.60 -1.02
C LEU A 174 -10.83 20.34 0.32
N LEU A 175 -9.74 20.25 1.12
CA LEU A 175 -9.59 21.03 2.35
C LEU A 175 -9.38 22.52 2.09
N VAL A 176 -8.66 22.86 1.02
CA VAL A 176 -8.37 24.25 0.61
C VAL A 176 -9.58 24.87 -0.09
N SER A 177 -10.17 24.19 -1.07
CA SER A 177 -11.31 24.68 -1.86
C SER A 177 -12.62 24.71 -1.07
N GLY A 178 -12.68 24.03 0.07
CA GLY A 178 -13.91 23.84 0.83
C GLY A 178 -14.81 22.77 0.20
N ARG A 179 -15.79 22.30 0.98
CA ARG A 179 -16.70 21.22 0.54
C ARG A 179 -17.89 21.73 -0.28
N ASP A 180 -18.02 23.04 -0.45
CA ASP A 180 -19.10 23.68 -1.23
C ASP A 180 -18.91 23.47 -2.74
N CYS A 181 -17.73 23.02 -3.17
CA CYS A 181 -17.48 22.59 -4.55
C CYS A 181 -18.03 21.19 -4.87
N LEU A 182 -18.52 20.45 -3.87
CA LEU A 182 -19.07 19.12 -4.05
C LEU A 182 -20.55 19.19 -4.43
N PRO A 183 -21.08 18.23 -5.22
CA PRO A 183 -22.50 18.18 -5.54
C PRO A 183 -23.39 18.00 -4.31
N ASP A 184 -24.48 18.77 -4.23
CA ASP A 184 -25.47 18.69 -3.14
C ASP A 184 -26.18 17.32 -3.07
N ASN A 185 -26.24 16.59 -4.18
CA ASN A 185 -26.97 15.32 -4.35
C ASN A 185 -26.09 14.06 -4.17
N SER A 186 -24.96 14.16 -3.45
CA SER A 186 -24.07 13.02 -3.22
C SER A 186 -24.80 11.84 -2.57
N ALA A 187 -24.66 10.64 -3.15
CA ALA A 187 -25.27 9.41 -2.64
C ALA A 187 -24.73 8.97 -1.27
N VAL A 188 -23.52 9.43 -0.92
CA VAL A 188 -22.85 9.17 0.36
C VAL A 188 -22.30 10.51 0.87
N SER A 189 -23.16 11.29 1.51
CA SER A 189 -22.75 12.53 2.15
C SER A 189 -22.22 12.29 3.56
N LEU A 190 -21.00 12.78 3.82
CA LEU A 190 -20.41 12.79 5.17
C LEU A 190 -21.02 13.87 6.07
N GLY A 191 -21.83 14.79 5.50
CA GLY A 191 -22.43 15.91 6.20
C GLY A 191 -21.42 16.67 7.07
N ARG A 192 -21.78 16.90 8.34
CA ARG A 192 -20.95 17.61 9.33
C ARG A 192 -19.59 16.96 9.60
N PHE A 193 -19.47 15.65 9.36
CA PHE A 193 -18.21 14.92 9.58
C PHE A 193 -17.27 15.02 8.39
N GLY A 194 -17.69 15.61 7.28
CA GLY A 194 -16.88 15.70 6.06
C GLY A 194 -15.54 16.42 6.25
N LYS A 195 -15.52 17.56 6.94
CA LYS A 195 -14.28 18.30 7.20
C LYS A 195 -13.36 17.58 8.21
N PRO A 196 -13.85 17.12 9.38
CA PRO A 196 -13.04 16.30 10.29
C PRO A 196 -12.43 15.05 9.63
N ILE A 197 -13.22 14.33 8.81
CA ILE A 197 -12.73 13.13 8.11
C ILE A 197 -11.64 13.50 7.11
N ASN A 198 -11.82 14.54 6.30
CA ASN A 198 -10.79 14.99 5.36
C ASN A 198 -9.47 15.38 6.07
N ILE A 199 -9.57 16.05 7.23
CA ILE A 199 -8.39 16.40 8.05
C ILE A 199 -7.71 15.13 8.56
N ALA A 200 -8.47 14.19 9.11
CA ALA A 200 -7.94 12.91 9.58
C ALA A 200 -7.26 12.12 8.44
N SER A 201 -7.87 12.09 7.25
CA SER A 201 -7.29 11.46 6.06
C SER A 201 -5.99 12.12 5.62
N ALA A 202 -5.90 13.44 5.67
CA ALA A 202 -4.67 14.18 5.34
C ALA A 202 -3.55 13.89 6.35
N ILE A 203 -3.87 13.88 7.64
CA ILE A 203 -2.91 13.53 8.71
C ILE A 203 -2.42 12.10 8.53
N TRP A 204 -3.32 11.15 8.32
CA TRP A 204 -2.99 9.75 8.11
C TRP A 204 -2.11 9.54 6.87
N SER A 205 -2.50 10.13 5.73
CA SER A 205 -1.74 10.02 4.49
C SER A 205 -0.34 10.64 4.64
N SER A 206 -0.24 11.78 5.34
CA SER A 206 1.05 12.40 5.66
C SER A 206 1.91 11.51 6.55
N LEU A 207 1.32 10.83 7.53
CA LEU A 207 2.01 9.87 8.38
C LEU A 207 2.56 8.69 7.55
N ILE A 208 1.77 8.12 6.64
CA ILE A 208 2.23 7.04 5.75
C ILE A 208 3.37 7.50 4.84
N ILE A 209 3.31 8.73 4.29
CA ILE A 209 4.43 9.30 3.52
C ILE A 209 5.69 9.38 4.37
N ILE A 210 5.58 9.84 5.62
CA ILE A 210 6.72 9.90 6.54
C ILE A 210 7.25 8.48 6.78
N MET A 211 6.39 7.50 7.05
CA MET A 211 6.81 6.11 7.28
C MET A 211 7.53 5.52 6.06
N LEU A 212 6.99 5.75 4.86
CA LEU A 212 7.57 5.35 3.59
C LEU A 212 8.87 6.08 3.23
N CYS A 213 9.23 7.15 3.96
CA CYS A 213 10.50 7.84 3.77
C CYS A 213 11.64 7.25 4.62
N PHE A 214 11.31 6.41 5.61
CA PHE A 214 12.29 5.83 6.52
C PHE A 214 12.57 4.35 6.16
N PRO A 215 13.76 3.84 6.50
CA PRO A 215 14.09 2.43 6.31
C PRO A 215 13.25 1.56 7.27
N LEU A 216 12.78 0.41 6.77
CA LEU A 216 12.00 -0.55 7.57
C LEU A 216 12.86 -1.27 8.61
N TYR A 217 14.15 -1.47 8.29
CA TYR A 217 15.13 -2.14 9.14
C TYR A 217 16.37 -1.25 9.35
N VAL A 218 16.97 -1.29 10.52
CA VAL A 218 18.23 -0.58 10.88
C VAL A 218 19.20 -1.57 11.56
N PRO A 219 20.52 -1.33 11.53
CA PRO A 219 21.21 -0.16 11.01
C PRO A 219 21.34 -0.16 9.48
N VAL A 220 21.38 1.05 8.90
CA VAL A 220 21.77 1.27 7.50
C VAL A 220 23.27 1.57 7.47
N THR A 221 24.07 0.61 7.03
CA THR A 221 25.53 0.70 6.93
C THR A 221 25.99 0.26 5.54
N ALA A 222 27.28 0.40 5.22
CA ALA A 222 27.81 -0.08 3.95
C ALA A 222 27.55 -1.59 3.73
N SER A 223 27.58 -2.39 4.79
CA SER A 223 27.27 -3.84 4.75
C SER A 223 25.78 -4.17 4.73
N SER A 224 24.90 -3.22 5.04
CA SER A 224 23.44 -3.40 5.12
C SER A 224 22.68 -2.34 4.32
N ILE A 225 23.29 -1.86 3.23
CA ILE A 225 22.78 -0.73 2.46
C ILE A 225 21.43 -1.04 1.79
N LEU A 226 21.10 -2.31 1.58
CA LEU A 226 19.80 -2.75 1.07
C LEU A 226 18.64 -2.40 2.01
N ASN A 227 18.91 -2.16 3.30
CA ASN A 227 17.90 -1.67 4.23
C ASN A 227 17.53 -0.19 3.98
N MET A 228 18.33 0.54 3.20
CA MET A 228 18.09 1.95 2.92
C MET A 228 16.83 2.13 2.09
N ASN A 229 15.97 3.03 2.52
CA ASN A 229 14.86 3.50 1.72
C ASN A 229 15.28 4.72 0.91
N TRP A 230 15.36 4.57 -0.41
CA TRP A 230 15.86 5.61 -1.32
C TRP A 230 14.79 6.61 -1.78
N ALA A 231 13.55 6.47 -1.31
CA ALA A 231 12.44 7.31 -1.76
C ALA A 231 12.70 8.81 -1.53
N VAL A 232 13.22 9.19 -0.35
CA VAL A 232 13.49 10.60 -0.01
C VAL A 232 14.45 11.25 -1.00
N LEU A 233 15.50 10.54 -1.39
CA LEU A 233 16.49 11.04 -2.34
C LEU A 233 15.85 11.31 -3.70
N ILE A 234 15.07 10.37 -4.21
CA ILE A 234 14.46 10.50 -5.54
C ILE A 234 13.37 11.57 -5.55
N ILE A 235 12.53 11.62 -4.53
CA ILE A 235 11.49 12.64 -4.41
C ILE A 235 12.12 14.02 -4.28
N GLY A 236 13.17 14.16 -3.48
CA GLY A 236 13.92 15.41 -3.35
C GLY A 236 14.49 15.87 -4.69
N ALA A 237 15.08 14.96 -5.46
CA ALA A 237 15.58 15.24 -6.81
C ALA A 237 14.44 15.65 -7.76
N LEU A 238 13.30 14.96 -7.73
CA LEU A 238 12.15 15.26 -8.57
C LEU A 238 11.55 16.64 -8.26
N VAL A 239 11.36 16.96 -6.98
CA VAL A 239 10.88 18.28 -6.54
C VAL A 239 11.84 19.37 -7.01
N LEU A 240 13.15 19.14 -6.90
CA LEU A 240 14.15 20.09 -7.37
C LEU A 240 14.07 20.31 -8.88
N ILE A 241 13.91 19.25 -9.68
CA ILE A 241 13.71 19.34 -11.13
C ILE A 241 12.45 20.15 -11.46
N ILE A 242 11.34 19.88 -10.79
CA ILE A 242 10.06 20.60 -10.99
C ILE A 242 10.23 22.09 -10.63
N LEU A 243 10.89 22.41 -9.52
CA LEU A 243 11.14 23.78 -9.10
C LEU A 243 12.04 24.54 -10.08
N VAL A 244 13.10 23.89 -10.57
CA VAL A 244 13.99 24.46 -11.59
C VAL A 244 13.21 24.74 -12.87
N ASP A 245 12.39 23.80 -13.33
CA ASP A 245 11.57 23.98 -14.53
C ASP A 245 10.52 25.10 -14.36
N TRP A 246 9.90 25.18 -13.19
CA TRP A 246 8.95 26.24 -12.86
C TRP A 246 9.60 27.63 -12.91
N VAL A 247 10.77 27.78 -12.29
CA VAL A 247 11.51 29.06 -12.26
C VAL A 247 12.06 29.42 -13.65
N ALA A 248 12.52 28.42 -14.42
CA ALA A 248 13.11 28.62 -15.74
C ALA A 248 12.05 28.92 -16.82
N ARG A 249 10.92 28.22 -16.79
CA ARG A 249 9.89 28.27 -17.85
C ARG A 249 8.49 28.49 -17.29
N GLY A 250 8.04 27.65 -16.36
CA GLY A 250 6.63 27.58 -15.95
C GLY A 250 6.01 28.92 -15.56
N ARG A 251 6.70 29.71 -14.73
CA ARG A 251 6.23 31.03 -14.26
C ARG A 251 6.01 32.08 -15.35
N PHE A 252 6.55 31.87 -16.55
CA PHE A 252 6.41 32.80 -17.68
C PHE A 252 5.25 32.45 -18.60
N TYR A 253 4.75 31.20 -18.55
CA TYR A 253 3.68 30.70 -19.42
C TYR A 253 2.33 30.59 -18.71
N TYR A 254 2.33 30.34 -17.39
CA TYR A 254 1.11 30.19 -16.61
C TYR A 254 0.91 31.40 -15.70
N SER A 255 -0.07 32.25 -16.03
CA SER A 255 -0.56 33.30 -15.13
C SER A 255 -1.55 32.70 -14.13
N LEU A 256 -1.28 32.87 -12.83
CA LEU A 256 -2.22 32.59 -11.74
C LEU A 256 -3.45 33.50 -11.80
#